data_AF-A0A2V8N502-F1
#
_entry.id   AF-A0A2V8N502-F1
#
_cell.length_a   1.000
_cell.length_b   1.000
_cell.length_c   1.000
_cell.angle_alpha   90.00
_cell.angle_beta   90.00
_cell.angle_gamma   90.00
#
_symmetry.space_group_name_H-M   'P 1'
#
loop_
_entity.id
_entity.type
_entity.pdbx_description
1 polymer ?
#
loop_
_entity_poly.entity_id
_entity_poly.type
_entity_poly.pdbx_seq_one_letter_code
_entity_poly.pdbx_strand_id
1 'polypeptide(L)'
;MNAPFWRPLPTKLRVYEALYSLNRGFEATLLSLEQLERLGMFRLDHLNAFKVVLEHTRAEANDELLQSLSDYEQEESARFDRMQREWENQNKDPDDVFFAARDRKQEIKEQIKSLQSGLQRERPKHKSKRKRSR
;
A
#
# COMPACT_ATOMS: atom_id res chain seq x y z
N MET A 1 31.31 -4.23 2.25
CA MET A 1 30.28 -4.96 3.03
C MET A 1 28.93 -4.49 2.53
N ASN A 2 28.16 -5.35 1.89
CA ASN A 2 26.80 -5.01 1.44
C ASN A 2 25.92 -4.82 2.67
N ALA A 3 25.20 -3.71 2.75
CA ALA A 3 24.29 -3.44 3.85
C ALA A 3 23.26 -4.58 3.95
N PRO A 4 22.83 -4.97 5.16
CA PRO A 4 21.79 -5.97 5.33
C PRO A 4 20.54 -5.57 4.55
N PHE A 5 19.93 -6.51 3.84
CA PHE A 5 18.76 -6.30 2.96
C PHE A 5 17.53 -5.72 3.69
N TRP A 6 17.52 -5.77 5.03
CA TRP A 6 16.47 -5.23 5.88
C TRP A 6 16.67 -3.76 6.29
N ARG A 7 17.82 -3.14 6.01
CA ARG A 7 18.04 -1.75 6.42
C ARG A 7 17.22 -0.80 5.54
N PRO A 8 16.45 0.13 6.15
CA PRO A 8 15.87 1.23 5.39
C PRO A 8 17.00 2.06 4.77
N LEU A 9 16.73 2.72 3.64
CA LEU A 9 17.77 3.51 2.99
C LEU A 9 18.24 4.61 3.97
N PRO A 10 19.57 4.78 4.17
CA PRO A 10 20.11 5.78 5.11
C PRO A 10 19.61 7.21 4.85
N THR A 11 19.16 7.46 3.63
CA THR A 11 18.61 8.74 3.17
C THR A 11 17.28 9.08 3.83
N LYS A 12 16.44 8.10 4.19
CA LYS A 12 15.07 8.32 4.72
C LYS A 12 15.09 9.20 5.97
N LEU A 13 15.88 8.82 6.98
CA LEU A 13 16.00 9.59 8.22
C LEU A 13 16.47 11.02 7.95
N ARG A 14 17.44 11.17 7.04
CA ARG A 14 17.97 12.49 6.65
C ARG A 14 16.91 13.37 5.98
N VAL A 15 15.97 12.80 5.22
CA VAL A 15 14.86 13.55 4.63
C VAL A 15 13.93 14.07 5.72
N TYR A 16 13.56 13.26 6.70
CA TYR A 16 12.75 13.71 7.83
C TYR A 16 13.46 14.77 8.69
N GLU A 17 14.77 14.61 8.92
CA GLU A 17 15.59 15.62 9.59
C GLU A 17 15.61 16.94 8.80
N ALA A 18 15.78 16.89 7.48
CA ALA A 18 15.75 18.06 6.62
C ALA A 18 14.37 18.75 6.62
N LEU A 19 13.27 17.98 6.57
CA LEU A 19 11.91 18.50 6.68
C LEU A 19 11.68 19.19 8.03
N TYR A 20 12.16 18.60 9.11
CA TYR A 20 12.12 19.23 10.44
C TYR A 20 12.91 20.54 10.45
N SER A 21 14.13 20.54 9.93
CA SER A 21 14.98 21.73 9.85
C SER A 21 14.35 22.84 9.01
N LEU A 22 13.71 22.49 7.89
CA LEU A 22 12.99 23.44 7.04
C LEU A 22 11.84 24.12 7.80
N ASN A 23 10.97 23.31 8.42
CA ASN A 23 9.84 23.83 9.19
C ASN A 23 10.28 24.69 10.38
N ARG A 24 11.35 24.28 11.07
CA ARG A 24 11.96 25.08 12.13
C ARG A 24 12.53 26.41 11.61
N GLY A 25 13.07 26.43 10.40
CA GLY A 25 13.54 27.66 9.74
C GLY A 25 12.41 28.66 9.47
N PHE A 26 11.26 28.18 8.98
CA PHE A 26 10.07 29.01 8.85
C PHE A 26 9.60 29.59 10.18
N GLU A 27 9.49 28.75 11.22
CA GLU A 27 9.11 29.15 12.57
C GLU A 27 10.03 30.26 13.11
N ALA A 28 11.35 30.07 13.00
CA ALA A 28 12.33 31.04 13.45
C ALA A 28 12.24 32.37 12.68
N THR A 29 11.94 32.32 11.38
CA THR A 29 11.77 33.52 10.54
C THR A 29 10.51 34.29 10.96
N LEU A 30 9.40 33.60 11.20
CA LEU A 30 8.15 34.22 11.67
C LEU A 30 8.33 34.90 13.03
N LEU A 31 8.99 34.24 13.98
CA LEU A 31 9.32 34.81 15.28
C LEU A 31 10.24 36.03 15.16
N SER A 32 11.20 36.00 14.24
CA SER A 32 12.09 37.13 13.98
C SER A 32 11.32 38.34 13.42
N LEU A 33 10.34 38.10 12.53
CA LEU A 33 9.46 39.15 12.03
C LEU A 33 8.65 39.78 13.18
N GLU A 34 8.04 38.97 14.04
CA GLU A 34 7.32 39.48 15.22
C GLU A 34 8.20 40.32 16.13
N GLN A 35 9.44 39.90 16.34
CA GLN A 35 10.36 40.67 17.16
C GLN A 35 10.71 42.02 16.50
N LEU A 36 10.90 42.06 15.19
CA LEU A 36 11.16 43.30 14.46
C LEU A 36 9.95 44.25 14.47
N GLU A 37 8.72 43.72 14.46
CA GLU A 37 7.51 44.51 14.66
C GLU A 37 7.45 45.15 16.04
N ARG A 38 7.73 44.38 17.11
CA ARG A 38 7.81 44.92 18.48
C ARG A 38 8.88 46.00 18.65
N LEU A 39 9.93 45.97 17.85
CA LEU A 39 10.98 46.99 17.81
C LEU A 39 10.61 48.22 16.95
N GLY A 40 9.43 48.23 16.32
CA GLY A 40 8.94 49.33 15.48
C GLY A 40 9.56 49.38 14.09
N MET A 41 10.25 48.32 13.64
CA MET A 41 10.93 48.29 12.35
C MET A 41 9.97 48.01 11.17
N PHE A 42 8.78 47.48 11.44
CA PHE A 42 7.77 47.19 10.44
C PHE A 42 6.39 47.75 10.81
N ARG A 43 5.63 48.14 9.79
CA ARG A 43 4.18 48.37 9.93
C ARG A 43 3.46 47.03 9.96
N LEU A 44 2.46 46.91 10.85
CA LEU A 44 1.71 45.67 11.07
C LEU A 44 1.15 45.06 9.78
N ASP A 45 0.61 45.87 8.87
CA ASP A 45 0.01 45.40 7.62
C ASP A 45 1.02 44.72 6.69
N HIS A 46 2.25 45.26 6.61
CA HIS A 46 3.32 44.66 5.80
C HIS A 46 3.82 43.36 6.45
N LEU A 47 3.88 43.33 7.78
CA LEU A 47 4.26 42.13 8.53
C LEU A 47 3.29 40.99 8.27
N ASN A 48 1.98 41.26 8.30
CA ASN A 48 0.95 40.27 8.05
C ASN A 48 1.06 39.69 6.64
N ALA A 49 1.32 40.54 5.64
CA ALA A 49 1.56 40.08 4.27
C ALA A 49 2.78 39.13 4.19
N PHE A 50 3.90 39.48 4.84
CA PHE A 50 5.09 38.61 4.87
C PHE A 50 4.82 37.28 5.58
N LYS A 51 4.11 37.30 6.70
CA LYS A 51 3.72 36.08 7.43
C LYS A 51 2.86 35.15 6.57
N VAL A 52 1.86 35.71 5.89
CA VAL A 52 0.99 34.94 4.98
C VAL A 52 1.79 34.28 3.86
N VAL A 53 2.71 35.03 3.23
CA VAL A 53 3.56 34.49 2.16
C VAL A 53 4.50 33.38 2.68
N LEU A 54 5.11 33.56 3.85
CA LEU A 54 5.96 32.54 4.46
C LEU A 54 5.18 31.27 4.81
N GLU A 55 3.99 31.43 5.39
CA GLU A 55 3.11 30.32 5.74
C GLU A 55 2.62 29.56 4.50
N HIS A 56 2.25 30.30 3.45
CA HIS A 56 1.90 29.70 2.16
C HIS A 56 3.06 28.89 1.58
N THR A 57 4.26 29.47 1.56
CA THR A 57 5.47 28.80 1.07
C THR A 57 5.79 27.55 1.89
N ARG A 58 5.61 27.61 3.22
CA ARG A 58 5.77 26.47 4.12
C ARG A 58 4.78 25.36 3.77
N ALA A 59 3.52 25.71 3.55
CA ALA A 59 2.47 24.76 3.20
C ALA A 59 2.75 24.08 1.85
N GLU A 60 3.10 24.84 0.81
CA GLU A 60 3.43 24.30 -0.51
C GLU A 60 4.65 23.39 -0.48
N ALA A 61 5.73 23.81 0.18
CA ALA A 61 6.94 23.00 0.29
C ALA A 61 6.70 21.69 1.05
N ASN A 62 5.90 21.74 2.13
CA ASN A 62 5.54 20.55 2.89
C ASN A 62 4.64 19.60 2.10
N ASP A 63 3.68 20.11 1.34
CA ASP A 63 2.79 19.29 0.52
C ASP A 63 3.58 18.51 -0.54
N GLU A 64 4.44 19.19 -1.31
CA GLU A 64 5.30 18.58 -2.33
C GLU A 64 6.22 17.49 -1.73
N LEU A 65 6.84 17.79 -0.58
CA LEU A 65 7.71 16.84 0.11
C LEU A 65 6.94 15.63 0.65
N LEU A 66 5.73 15.83 1.17
CA LEU A 66 4.90 14.74 1.69
C LEU A 66 4.40 13.82 0.58
N GLN A 67 4.09 14.36 -0.60
CA GLN A 67 3.76 13.54 -1.77
C GLN A 67 4.94 12.64 -2.16
N SER A 68 6.13 13.23 -2.29
CA SER A 68 7.36 12.47 -2.59
C SER A 68 7.69 11.42 -1.53
N LEU A 69 7.51 11.76 -0.24
CA LEU A 69 7.70 10.83 0.86
C LEU A 69 6.68 9.69 0.84
N SER A 70 5.41 10.00 0.56
CA SER A 70 4.35 8.99 0.46
C SER A 70 4.69 7.91 -0.57
N ASP A 71 5.14 8.31 -1.76
CA ASP A 71 5.53 7.37 -2.81
C ASP A 71 6.72 6.49 -2.36
N TYR A 72 7.73 7.12 -1.75
CA TYR A 72 8.87 6.41 -1.20
C TYR A 72 8.47 5.38 -0.12
N GLU A 73 7.57 5.76 0.79
CA GLU A 73 7.06 4.87 1.85
C GLU A 73 6.26 3.70 1.26
N GLN A 74 5.46 3.95 0.22
CA GLN A 74 4.70 2.91 -0.46
C GLN A 74 5.63 1.90 -1.16
N GLU A 75 6.68 2.36 -1.83
CA GLU A 75 7.67 1.49 -2.45
C GLU A 75 8.42 0.65 -1.42
N GLU A 76 8.81 1.26 -0.31
CA GLU A 76 9.50 0.58 0.79
C GLU A 76 8.58 -0.47 1.45
N SER A 77 7.33 -0.12 1.70
CA SER A 77 6.30 -1.04 2.22
C SER A 77 6.11 -2.23 1.28
N ALA A 78 5.90 -1.98 -0.02
CA ALA A 78 5.74 -3.04 -1.02
C ALA A 78 6.96 -3.95 -1.11
N ARG A 79 8.18 -3.40 -0.92
CA ARG A 79 9.42 -4.19 -0.85
C ARG A 79 9.41 -5.12 0.36
N PHE A 80 9.09 -4.59 1.54
CA PHE A 80 9.08 -5.38 2.77
C PHE A 80 7.95 -6.41 2.81
N ASP A 81 6.79 -6.11 2.25
CA ASP A 81 5.69 -7.07 2.07
C ASP A 81 6.13 -8.29 1.26
N ARG A 82 6.89 -8.08 0.17
CA ARG A 82 7.44 -9.17 -0.63
C ARG A 82 8.41 -10.02 0.18
N MET A 83 9.34 -9.39 0.90
CA MET A 83 10.30 -10.10 1.74
C MET A 83 9.62 -10.90 2.85
N GLN A 84 8.58 -10.34 3.47
CA GLN A 84 7.81 -11.03 4.50
C GLN A 84 7.09 -12.24 3.91
N ARG A 85 6.42 -12.10 2.76
CA ARG A 85 5.75 -13.23 2.09
C ARG A 85 6.72 -14.33 1.68
N GLU A 86 7.92 -13.97 1.22
CA GLU A 86 8.98 -14.95 0.90
C GLU A 86 9.42 -15.71 2.14
N TRP A 87 9.63 -15.01 3.26
CA TRP A 87 9.97 -15.62 4.54
C TRP A 87 8.85 -16.53 5.07
N GLU A 88 7.60 -16.06 5.02
CA GLU A 88 6.42 -16.85 5.38
C GLU A 88 6.30 -18.10 4.50
N ASN A 89 6.52 -17.99 3.19
CA ASN A 89 6.49 -19.13 2.28
C ASN A 89 7.62 -20.13 2.54
N GLN A 90 8.81 -19.66 2.92
CA GLN A 90 9.94 -20.53 3.28
C GLN A 90 9.69 -21.26 4.61
N ASN A 91 8.95 -20.66 5.53
CA ASN A 91 8.61 -21.23 6.83
C ASN A 91 7.23 -21.87 6.88
N LYS A 92 6.53 -21.99 5.74
CA LYS A 92 5.30 -22.78 5.67
C LYS A 92 5.65 -24.24 5.93
N ASP A 93 4.96 -24.81 6.91
CA ASP A 93 5.10 -26.21 7.26
C ASP A 93 4.71 -27.06 6.03
N PRO A 94 5.52 -28.05 5.59
CA PRO A 94 5.18 -28.93 4.48
C PRO A 94 3.77 -29.54 4.59
N ASP A 95 3.26 -29.76 5.79
CA ASP A 95 1.91 -30.28 6.01
C ASP A 95 0.80 -29.34 5.52
N ASP A 96 0.99 -28.01 5.56
CA ASP A 96 0.02 -27.04 5.01
C ASP A 96 -0.12 -27.15 3.49
N VAL A 97 0.96 -27.50 2.79
CA VAL A 97 0.93 -27.77 1.33
C VAL A 97 0.19 -29.08 1.04
N PHE A 98 0.35 -30.10 1.90
CA PHE A 98 -0.36 -31.38 1.76
C PHE A 98 -1.86 -31.24 1.98
N PHE A 99 -2.30 -30.47 2.98
CA PHE A 99 -3.73 -30.18 3.19
C PHE A 99 -4.31 -29.38 2.02
N ALA A 100 -3.63 -28.33 1.56
CA ALA A 100 -4.08 -27.55 0.39
C ALA A 100 -4.17 -28.39 -0.90
N ALA A 101 -3.21 -29.30 -1.14
CA ALA A 101 -3.24 -30.19 -2.30
C ALA A 101 -4.38 -31.22 -2.21
N ARG A 102 -4.67 -31.72 -1.01
CA ARG A 102 -5.77 -32.65 -0.75
C ARG A 102 -7.13 -31.99 -0.98
N ASP A 103 -7.31 -30.77 -0.47
CA ASP A 103 -8.54 -30.00 -0.63
C ASP A 103 -8.80 -29.67 -2.10
N ARG A 104 -7.77 -29.25 -2.85
CA ARG A 104 -7.86 -29.00 -4.30
C ARG A 104 -8.27 -30.24 -5.08
N LYS A 105 -7.77 -31.42 -4.70
CA LYS A 105 -8.11 -32.69 -5.33
C LYS A 105 -9.56 -33.10 -5.05
N GLN A 106 -10.09 -32.77 -3.87
CA GLN A 106 -11.50 -32.96 -3.53
C GLN A 106 -12.41 -32.03 -4.34
N GLU A 107 -12.07 -30.74 -4.47
CA GLU A 107 -12.82 -29.79 -5.30
C GLU A 107 -12.92 -30.24 -6.76
N ILE A 108 -11.79 -30.67 -7.36
CA ILE A 108 -11.76 -31.16 -8.75
C ILE A 108 -12.64 -32.41 -8.91
N LYS A 109 -12.62 -33.31 -7.92
CA LYS A 109 -13.44 -34.52 -7.95
C LYS A 109 -14.93 -34.19 -7.86
N GLU A 110 -15.30 -33.20 -7.06
CA GLU A 110 -16.68 -32.72 -6.96
C GLU A 110 -17.14 -32.03 -8.24
N GLN A 111 -16.28 -31.23 -8.88
CA GLN A 111 -16.54 -30.62 -10.19
C GLN A 111 -16.73 -31.68 -11.29
N ILE A 112 -15.91 -32.71 -11.34
CA ILE A 112 -16.07 -33.81 -12.30
C ILE A 112 -17.38 -34.55 -12.06
N LYS A 113 -17.73 -34.81 -10.79
CA LYS A 113 -18.98 -35.50 -10.42
C LYS A 113 -20.21 -34.67 -10.78
N SER A 114 -20.18 -33.35 -10.60
CA SER A 114 -21.27 -32.47 -10.98
C SER A 114 -21.46 -32.42 -12.51
N LEU A 115 -20.36 -32.31 -13.27
CA LEU A 115 -20.38 -32.36 -14.74
C LEU A 115 -20.93 -33.70 -15.27
N GLN A 116 -20.51 -34.82 -14.70
CA GLN A 116 -21.03 -36.15 -15.07
C GLN A 116 -22.53 -36.30 -14.77
N SER A 117 -22.99 -35.76 -13.63
CA SER A 117 -24.40 -35.79 -13.27
C SER A 117 -25.27 -34.92 -14.20
N GLY A 118 -24.74 -33.80 -14.71
CA GLY A 118 -25.39 -32.97 -15.72
C GLY A 118 -25.54 -33.71 -17.05
N LEU A 119 -24.46 -34.35 -17.53
CA LEU A 119 -24.45 -35.12 -18.78
C LEU A 119 -25.38 -36.34 -18.76
N GLN A 120 -25.59 -36.98 -17.60
CA GLN A 120 -26.53 -38.10 -17.47
C GLN A 120 -28.00 -37.67 -17.50
N ARG A 121 -28.33 -36.45 -17.09
CA ARG A 121 -29.70 -35.92 -17.14
C ARG A 121 -30.17 -35.61 -18.56
N GLU A 122 -29.26 -35.39 -19.50
CA GLU A 122 -29.57 -35.10 -20.90
C GLU A 122 -29.77 -36.33 -21.80
N ARG A 123 -29.50 -37.56 -21.32
CA ARG A 123 -29.75 -38.77 -22.14
C ARG A 123 -31.25 -39.08 -22.22
N PRO A 124 -31.91 -38.94 -23.40
CA PRO A 124 -33.34 -39.20 -23.51
C PRO A 124 -33.62 -40.71 -23.40
N LYS A 125 -34.51 -41.10 -22.49
CA LYS A 125 -34.97 -42.49 -22.35
C LYS A 125 -35.75 -42.91 -23.59
N HIS A 126 -35.17 -43.82 -24.39
CA HIS A 126 -35.80 -44.38 -25.58
C HIS A 126 -37.04 -45.21 -25.17
N LYS A 127 -38.25 -44.66 -25.36
CA LYS A 127 -39.50 -45.41 -25.17
C LYS A 127 -39.64 -46.46 -26.26
N SER A 128 -39.49 -47.73 -25.90
CA SER A 128 -39.79 -48.89 -26.76
C SER A 128 -41.31 -48.94 -27.04
N LYS A 129 -41.70 -48.71 -28.29
CA LYS A 129 -43.08 -48.92 -28.77
C LYS A 129 -43.31 -50.43 -28.92
N ARG A 130 -44.07 -51.02 -27.98
CA ARG A 130 -44.64 -52.37 -28.10
C ARG A 130 -45.62 -52.41 -29.29
N LYS A 131 -45.26 -53.12 -30.36
CA LYS A 131 -46.18 -53.53 -31.44
C LYS A 131 -47.22 -54.50 -30.85
N ARG A 132 -48.50 -54.16 -30.90
CA ARG A 132 -49.61 -55.12 -30.78
C ARG A 132 -49.88 -55.70 -32.17
N SER A 133 -49.81 -57.01 -32.29
CA SER A 133 -50.20 -57.76 -33.49
C SER A 133 -51.50 -58.52 -33.22
N ARG A 134 -52.47 -58.30 -34.13
CA ARG A 134 -53.67 -59.07 -34.45
C ARG A 134 -54.74 -59.20 -33.36
#